data_AF-A0A346ADJ6-F1
#
_entry.id   AF-A0A346ADJ6-F1
#
_cell.length_a   1.000
_cell.length_b   1.000
_cell.length_c   1.000
_cell.angle_alpha   90.00
_cell.angle_beta   90.00
_cell.angle_gamma   90.00
#
_symmetry.space_group_name_H-M   'P 1'
#
loop_
_entity.id
_entity.type
_entity.pdbx_description
1 polymer ?
#
loop_
_entity_poly.entity_id
_entity_poly.type
_entity_poly.pdbx_seq_one_letter_code
_entity_poly.pdbx_strand_id
1 'polypeptide(L)'
;MRRILITLIALFFAPVSAFATWSVIAVDRASGRVVIASATCVDRDDQFLMGVQAVVVPGKGVAACQAGVDGTHKNQMLVFEELQKGTDPKRIIELLSQDPAFQSRQFGILDLQGRSAGHSGLSNGYVSQDIQGQVPGTEIFYSIQGNILRAGSVVPNAVQAFLKTTGTITDRVMAAMDAADGSGGDSRCNCPPWPTDGSAPAIPCDGRTSTVAYILAADAKDTNGDSHNNGKYAMYLTTSQPGPNKGQYQITSGENLNPVKTLRLRYDAWKKTHHAANEGLPNPLPPAAPPQGGGPGGQNRRGPIQVMSLSTTAWADGGMIPAKYTQAGAQVSPPLAWSNVPEGVQSFVLIARDTDAAIGSGTDDVLHWMVWNIPAAARSLAEAIPQGSQLPDGSRQISASGPYYRGPGAPASGPAHHYVFDLYAIDGTIDVPAVGQSPTLTRAAVEQAMAGKVRAKATLVGLFKR
;
A
#
# COMPACT_ATOMS: atom_id res chain seq x y z
N MET A 1 -58.48 15.95 -16.61
CA MET A 1 -57.75 14.84 -15.97
C MET A 1 -56.44 14.61 -16.74
N ARG A 2 -55.32 15.13 -16.26
CA ARG A 2 -53.98 14.88 -16.82
C ARG A 2 -53.16 14.25 -15.69
N ARG A 3 -52.87 12.95 -15.82
CA ARG A 3 -52.08 12.19 -14.83
C ARG A 3 -50.62 12.63 -14.93
N ILE A 4 -50.09 13.20 -13.83
CA ILE A 4 -48.66 13.46 -13.67
C ILE A 4 -48.05 12.15 -13.17
N LEU A 5 -47.19 11.54 -13.99
CA LEU A 5 -46.37 10.40 -13.60
C LEU A 5 -45.12 10.95 -12.89
N ILE A 6 -45.06 10.81 -11.57
CA ILE A 6 -43.85 11.11 -10.79
C ILE A 6 -42.95 9.88 -10.88
N THR A 7 -41.92 9.93 -11.70
CA THR A 7 -40.87 8.92 -11.72
C THR A 7 -39.98 9.12 -10.49
N LEU A 8 -40.16 8.27 -9.49
CA LEU A 8 -39.23 8.13 -8.36
C LEU A 8 -37.88 7.66 -8.91
N ILE A 9 -36.91 8.58 -9.00
CA ILE A 9 -35.51 8.23 -9.19
C ILE A 9 -35.07 7.56 -7.90
N ALA A 10 -34.90 6.23 -7.95
CA ALA A 10 -34.20 5.50 -6.90
C ALA A 10 -32.76 6.03 -6.83
N LEU A 11 -32.47 6.81 -5.78
CA LEU A 11 -31.11 7.08 -5.35
C LEU A 11 -30.48 5.74 -4.97
N PHE A 12 -29.80 5.12 -5.92
CA PHE A 12 -28.81 4.09 -5.60
C PHE A 12 -27.78 4.76 -4.71
N PHE A 13 -27.71 4.35 -3.44
CA PHE A 13 -26.56 4.62 -2.60
C PHE A 13 -25.34 4.03 -3.32
N ALA A 14 -24.54 4.90 -3.94
CA ALA A 14 -23.23 4.51 -4.43
C ALA A 14 -22.39 4.05 -3.23
N PRO A 15 -21.61 2.97 -3.35
CA PRO A 15 -20.74 2.52 -2.28
C PRO A 15 -19.76 3.63 -1.91
N VAL A 16 -19.75 4.02 -0.63
CA VAL A 16 -18.75 4.93 -0.08
C VAL A 16 -17.40 4.25 -0.23
N SER A 17 -16.59 4.75 -1.18
CA SER A 17 -15.27 4.21 -1.49
C SER A 17 -14.22 5.23 -1.08
N ALA A 18 -13.46 4.93 -0.03
CA ALA A 18 -12.09 5.39 0.17
C ALA A 18 -11.59 4.82 1.49
N PHE A 19 -10.80 3.74 1.48
CA PHE A 19 -10.37 3.10 2.72
C PHE A 19 -8.88 2.76 2.67
N ALA A 20 -8.05 3.80 2.80
CA ALA A 20 -6.62 3.71 3.06
C ALA A 20 -6.31 2.65 4.11
N THR A 21 -5.37 1.77 3.83
CA THR A 21 -5.07 0.62 4.67
C THR A 21 -3.61 0.28 4.42
N TRP A 22 -2.89 -0.11 5.47
CA TRP A 22 -1.62 -0.82 5.30
C TRP A 22 -1.70 -2.16 6.00
N SER A 23 -1.00 -3.13 5.41
CA SER A 23 -1.00 -4.51 5.87
C SER A 23 0.37 -5.13 5.72
N VAL A 24 0.63 -6.07 6.61
CA VAL A 24 1.83 -6.89 6.65
C VAL A 24 1.34 -8.32 6.67
N ILE A 25 1.66 -9.08 5.63
CA ILE A 25 1.44 -10.53 5.61
C ILE A 25 2.78 -11.25 5.53
N ALA A 26 2.89 -12.37 6.24
CA ALA A 26 4.11 -13.14 6.26
C ALA A 26 3.82 -14.63 6.49
N VAL A 27 4.68 -15.49 5.95
CA VAL A 27 4.63 -16.93 6.21
C VAL A 27 6.01 -17.44 6.63
N ASP A 28 6.01 -18.40 7.54
CA ASP A 28 7.20 -19.15 7.93
C ASP A 28 7.00 -20.60 7.49
N ARG A 29 7.73 -20.99 6.44
CA ARG A 29 7.58 -22.34 5.89
C ARG A 29 8.00 -23.42 6.89
N ALA A 30 8.99 -23.14 7.74
CA ALA A 30 9.53 -24.13 8.66
C ALA A 30 8.50 -24.55 9.73
N SER A 31 7.74 -23.59 10.25
CA SER A 31 6.67 -23.84 11.22
C SER A 31 5.29 -24.08 10.58
N GLY A 32 5.11 -23.66 9.32
CA GLY A 32 3.80 -23.65 8.66
C GLY A 32 2.90 -22.49 9.11
N ARG A 33 3.43 -21.56 9.92
CA ARG A 33 2.67 -20.44 10.49
C ARG A 33 2.49 -19.33 9.46
N VAL A 34 1.30 -18.75 9.43
CA VAL A 34 0.97 -17.58 8.62
C VAL A 34 0.51 -16.45 9.52
N VAL A 35 0.85 -15.21 9.17
CA VAL A 35 0.53 -14.01 9.96
C VAL A 35 0.02 -12.92 9.04
N ILE A 36 -1.02 -12.23 9.48
CA ILE A 36 -1.52 -11.01 8.86
C ILE A 36 -1.79 -9.96 9.94
N ALA A 37 -1.33 -8.74 9.70
CA ALA A 37 -1.68 -7.56 10.47
C ALA A 37 -2.09 -6.43 9.55
N SER A 38 -2.97 -5.56 10.03
CA SER A 38 -3.47 -4.45 9.24
C SER A 38 -4.02 -3.33 10.13
N ALA A 39 -4.00 -2.11 9.60
CA ALA A 39 -4.57 -0.94 10.25
C ALA A 39 -5.16 0.03 9.23
N THR A 40 -6.19 0.77 9.64
CA THR A 40 -6.93 1.69 8.77
C THR A 40 -7.59 2.83 9.54
N CYS A 41 -7.81 3.97 8.90
CA CYS A 41 -8.64 5.08 9.39
C CYS A 41 -10.14 4.91 9.19
N VAL A 42 -10.59 3.77 8.67
CA VAL A 42 -12.02 3.49 8.58
C VAL A 42 -12.60 3.25 9.96
N ASP A 43 -13.33 4.24 10.45
CA ASP A 43 -13.83 4.25 11.81
C ASP A 43 -15.01 3.29 12.03
N ARG A 44 -14.69 2.01 12.22
CA ARG A 44 -15.62 0.90 12.39
C ARG A 44 -15.31 0.10 13.65
N ASP A 45 -16.05 -0.99 13.87
CA ASP A 45 -15.86 -1.91 14.98
C ASP A 45 -14.57 -2.76 14.83
N ASP A 46 -14.22 -3.44 15.92
CA ASP A 46 -13.03 -4.27 16.05
C ASP A 46 -13.02 -5.57 15.20
N GLN A 47 -14.13 -5.92 14.53
CA GLN A 47 -14.23 -7.07 13.64
C GLN A 47 -14.18 -6.68 12.16
N PHE A 48 -14.59 -5.46 11.83
CA PHE A 48 -14.74 -4.98 10.45
C PHE A 48 -13.52 -5.25 9.59
N LEU A 49 -12.34 -4.74 9.99
CA LEU A 49 -11.16 -4.73 9.13
C LEU A 49 -10.70 -6.16 8.79
N MET A 50 -10.60 -7.01 9.81
CA MET A 50 -10.25 -8.43 9.63
C MET A 50 -11.29 -9.13 8.74
N GLY A 51 -12.58 -8.91 9.00
CA GLY A 51 -13.67 -9.56 8.27
C GLY A 51 -13.74 -9.21 6.80
N VAL A 52 -13.39 -7.98 6.40
CA VAL A 52 -13.47 -7.58 4.98
C VAL A 52 -12.17 -7.79 4.21
N GLN A 53 -11.02 -7.87 4.89
CA GLN A 53 -9.71 -7.82 4.24
C GLN A 53 -8.96 -9.16 4.25
N ALA A 54 -8.96 -9.85 5.39
CA ALA A 54 -8.04 -10.96 5.62
C ALA A 54 -8.54 -12.25 4.97
N VAL A 55 -7.65 -12.89 4.22
CA VAL A 55 -7.81 -14.27 3.78
C VAL A 55 -6.70 -15.10 4.41
N VAL A 56 -7.09 -16.10 5.19
CA VAL A 56 -6.16 -16.97 5.92
C VAL A 56 -6.41 -18.39 5.46
N VAL A 57 -5.37 -19.11 5.07
CA VAL A 57 -5.46 -20.54 4.76
C VAL A 57 -4.38 -21.25 5.55
N PRO A 58 -4.70 -21.76 6.77
CA PRO A 58 -3.75 -22.42 7.64
C PRO A 58 -2.93 -23.48 6.90
N GLY A 59 -1.61 -23.42 7.06
CA GLY A 59 -0.67 -24.34 6.39
C GLY A 59 -0.54 -24.19 4.87
N LYS A 60 -1.17 -23.17 4.24
CA LYS A 60 -1.12 -22.97 2.79
C LYS A 60 -0.74 -21.55 2.38
N GLY A 61 -1.28 -20.53 3.02
CA GLY A 61 -1.01 -19.14 2.62
C GLY A 61 -1.88 -18.12 3.34
N VAL A 62 -1.64 -16.86 2.99
CA VAL A 62 -2.31 -15.70 3.55
C VAL A 62 -2.41 -14.61 2.50
N ALA A 63 -3.47 -13.81 2.57
CA ALA A 63 -3.62 -12.64 1.73
C ALA A 63 -4.32 -11.48 2.42
N ALA A 64 -3.98 -10.28 1.96
CA ALA A 64 -4.67 -9.03 2.27
C ALA A 64 -5.39 -8.54 1.01
N CYS A 65 -6.72 -8.56 1.03
CA CYS A 65 -7.58 -8.03 -0.02
C CYS A 65 -8.03 -6.62 0.38
N GLN A 66 -7.43 -5.59 -0.20
CA GLN A 66 -7.63 -4.20 0.20
C GLN A 66 -7.72 -3.25 -0.99
N ALA A 67 -7.73 -1.95 -0.66
CA ALA A 67 -8.22 -0.80 -1.41
C ALA A 67 -9.60 -1.02 -2.04
N GLY A 68 -10.57 -0.16 -1.70
CA GLY A 68 -11.94 -0.26 -2.21
C GLY A 68 -12.49 -1.67 -2.14
N VAL A 69 -12.47 -2.31 -0.97
CA VAL A 69 -12.71 -3.75 -0.77
C VAL A 69 -14.00 -4.25 -1.45
N ASP A 70 -13.98 -5.49 -1.94
CA ASP A 70 -15.19 -6.17 -2.41
C ASP A 70 -16.07 -6.58 -1.21
N GLY A 71 -17.13 -5.81 -0.96
CA GLY A 71 -18.09 -6.08 0.11
C GLY A 71 -18.98 -7.31 -0.14
N THR A 72 -18.92 -7.92 -1.33
CA THR A 72 -19.62 -9.19 -1.61
C THR A 72 -18.77 -10.42 -1.24
N HIS A 73 -17.52 -10.22 -0.85
CA HIS A 73 -16.54 -11.26 -0.51
C HIS A 73 -16.14 -12.20 -1.66
N LYS A 74 -16.51 -11.91 -2.91
CA LYS A 74 -16.18 -12.78 -4.05
C LYS A 74 -14.67 -12.85 -4.30
N ASN A 75 -13.97 -11.72 -4.24
CA ASN A 75 -12.52 -11.70 -4.41
C ASN A 75 -11.80 -12.44 -3.28
N GLN A 76 -12.25 -12.28 -2.03
CA GLN A 76 -11.69 -12.92 -0.84
C GLN A 76 -11.88 -14.43 -0.91
N MET A 77 -13.07 -14.89 -1.30
CA MET A 77 -13.36 -16.32 -1.48
C MET A 77 -12.60 -16.91 -2.68
N LEU A 78 -12.45 -16.19 -3.79
CA LEU A 78 -11.61 -16.64 -4.91
C LEU A 78 -10.17 -16.85 -4.45
N VAL A 79 -9.58 -15.89 -3.73
CA VAL A 79 -8.22 -16.03 -3.18
C VAL A 79 -8.13 -17.22 -2.23
N PHE A 80 -9.13 -17.40 -1.34
CA PHE A 80 -9.20 -18.52 -0.40
C PHE A 80 -9.20 -19.87 -1.12
N GLU A 81 -10.11 -20.07 -2.07
CA GLU A 81 -10.26 -21.31 -2.83
C GLU A 81 -9.01 -21.62 -3.68
N GLU A 82 -8.40 -20.61 -4.30
CA GLU A 82 -7.22 -20.80 -5.12
C GLU A 82 -5.97 -21.09 -4.29
N LEU A 83 -5.81 -20.45 -3.12
CA LEU A 83 -4.76 -20.82 -2.15
C LEU A 83 -4.98 -22.25 -1.61
N GLN A 84 -6.23 -22.68 -1.41
CA GLN A 84 -6.53 -24.06 -1.05
C GLN A 84 -6.09 -25.05 -2.14
N LYS A 85 -6.25 -24.70 -3.42
CA LYS A 85 -5.79 -25.52 -4.56
C LYS A 85 -4.27 -25.51 -4.73
N GLY A 86 -3.56 -24.59 -4.08
CA GLY A 86 -2.13 -24.39 -4.27
C GLY A 86 -1.80 -23.59 -5.55
N THR A 87 -2.77 -22.87 -6.10
CA THR A 87 -2.60 -22.02 -7.27
C THR A 87 -1.54 -20.96 -7.01
N ASP A 88 -0.70 -20.69 -8.01
CA ASP A 88 0.34 -19.67 -7.91
C ASP A 88 -0.26 -18.28 -7.65
N PRO A 89 0.22 -17.52 -6.65
CA PRO A 89 -0.29 -16.17 -6.37
C PRO A 89 -0.37 -15.24 -7.58
N LYS A 90 0.57 -15.34 -8.55
CA LYS A 90 0.51 -14.56 -9.79
C LYS A 90 -0.71 -14.92 -10.63
N ARG A 91 -1.04 -16.21 -10.72
CA ARG A 91 -2.23 -16.69 -11.40
C ARG A 91 -3.50 -16.25 -10.69
N ILE A 92 -3.49 -16.16 -9.35
CA ILE A 92 -4.62 -15.62 -8.59
C ILE A 92 -4.87 -14.15 -8.95
N ILE A 93 -3.82 -13.33 -9.06
CA ILE A 93 -3.94 -11.94 -9.52
C ILE A 93 -4.53 -11.85 -10.94
N GLU A 94 -4.13 -12.74 -11.86
CA GLU A 94 -4.71 -12.80 -13.22
C GLU A 94 -6.21 -13.15 -13.21
N LEU A 95 -6.66 -14.00 -12.29
CA LEU A 95 -8.08 -14.31 -12.13
C LEU A 95 -8.83 -13.10 -11.54
N LEU A 96 -8.25 -12.44 -10.55
CA LEU A 96 -8.80 -11.22 -9.94
C LEU A 96 -8.89 -10.04 -10.92
N SER A 97 -8.09 -10.04 -12.00
CA SER A 97 -8.13 -8.97 -13.01
C SER A 97 -9.46 -8.91 -13.80
N GLN A 98 -10.33 -9.92 -13.64
CA GLN A 98 -11.68 -9.91 -14.20
C GLN A 98 -12.68 -9.07 -13.39
N ASP A 99 -12.31 -8.65 -12.17
CA ASP A 99 -13.10 -7.70 -11.39
C ASP A 99 -13.17 -6.36 -12.14
N PRO A 100 -14.37 -5.85 -12.50
CA PRO A 100 -14.50 -4.55 -13.15
C PRO A 100 -13.90 -3.39 -12.35
N ALA A 101 -13.78 -3.55 -11.02
CA ALA A 101 -13.16 -2.60 -10.13
C ALA A 101 -11.69 -2.94 -9.80
N PHE A 102 -11.03 -3.84 -10.55
CA PHE A 102 -9.66 -4.28 -10.28
C PHE A 102 -8.67 -3.13 -10.07
N GLN A 103 -8.82 -2.02 -10.79
CA GLN A 103 -7.94 -0.84 -10.65
C GLN A 103 -8.17 -0.04 -9.37
N SER A 104 -9.29 -0.23 -8.68
CA SER A 104 -9.53 0.32 -7.34
C SER A 104 -9.19 -0.67 -6.23
N ARG A 105 -8.79 -1.91 -6.56
CA ARG A 105 -8.33 -2.93 -5.61
C ARG A 105 -6.81 -2.93 -5.42
N GLN A 106 -6.38 -3.49 -4.31
CA GLN A 106 -5.02 -3.78 -3.91
C GLN A 106 -4.98 -5.18 -3.30
N PHE A 107 -4.09 -6.04 -3.78
CA PHE A 107 -3.96 -7.40 -3.28
C PHE A 107 -2.54 -7.66 -2.82
N GLY A 108 -2.44 -8.41 -1.75
CA GLY A 108 -1.23 -9.02 -1.27
C GLY A 108 -1.44 -10.49 -1.07
N ILE A 109 -0.75 -11.36 -1.80
CA ILE A 109 -0.97 -12.81 -1.73
C ILE A 109 0.38 -13.49 -1.56
N LEU A 110 0.48 -14.35 -0.54
CA LEU A 110 1.69 -15.09 -0.19
C LEU A 110 1.30 -16.52 0.20
N ASP A 111 1.94 -17.51 -0.43
CA ASP A 111 1.77 -18.91 -0.07
C ASP A 111 2.95 -19.46 0.74
N LEU A 112 2.76 -20.62 1.36
CA LEU A 112 3.78 -21.28 2.19
C LEU A 112 4.98 -21.79 1.37
N GLN A 113 4.86 -21.88 0.05
CA GLN A 113 5.99 -22.12 -0.86
C GLN A 113 6.79 -20.83 -1.12
N GLY A 114 6.48 -19.72 -0.45
CA GLY A 114 7.19 -18.45 -0.57
C GLY A 114 6.94 -17.75 -1.91
N ARG A 115 5.98 -18.24 -2.71
CA ARG A 115 5.54 -17.55 -3.92
C ARG A 115 4.64 -16.42 -3.48
N SER A 116 4.74 -15.29 -4.18
CA SER A 116 3.98 -14.11 -3.84
C SER A 116 3.62 -13.29 -5.07
N ALA A 117 2.53 -12.55 -4.94
CA ALA A 117 2.11 -11.56 -5.91
C ALA A 117 1.41 -10.41 -5.19
N GLY A 118 1.69 -9.21 -5.65
CA GLY A 118 0.97 -8.02 -5.26
C GLY A 118 0.31 -7.37 -6.47
N HIS A 119 -0.75 -6.62 -6.20
CA HIS A 119 -1.35 -5.70 -7.15
C HIS A 119 -1.71 -4.44 -6.40
N SER A 120 -1.31 -3.30 -6.93
CA SER A 120 -1.71 -1.98 -6.45
C SER A 120 -2.36 -1.25 -7.62
N GLY A 121 -3.69 -1.25 -7.63
CA GLY A 121 -4.49 -0.62 -8.65
C GLY A 121 -4.24 0.89 -8.76
N LEU A 122 -4.37 1.40 -9.98
CA LEU A 122 -4.05 2.79 -10.32
C LEU A 122 -4.91 3.83 -9.57
N SER A 123 -6.11 3.44 -9.12
CA SER A 123 -7.04 4.31 -8.39
C SER A 123 -7.11 4.03 -6.88
N ASN A 124 -6.11 3.34 -6.30
CA ASN A 124 -6.07 3.09 -4.84
C ASN A 124 -5.80 4.34 -3.97
N GLY A 125 -5.65 5.53 -4.57
CA GLY A 125 -5.29 6.77 -3.88
C GLY A 125 -3.78 7.02 -3.85
N TYR A 126 -3.34 8.00 -3.05
CA TYR A 126 -1.94 8.42 -3.00
C TYR A 126 -1.05 7.43 -2.27
N VAL A 127 0.22 7.33 -2.67
CA VAL A 127 1.19 6.39 -2.08
C VAL A 127 0.60 4.98 -1.94
N SER A 128 0.40 4.32 -3.09
CA SER A 128 0.04 2.91 -3.14
C SER A 128 1.28 2.09 -3.50
N GLN A 129 1.69 1.21 -2.59
CA GLN A 129 2.89 0.39 -2.71
C GLN A 129 2.61 -1.03 -2.23
N ASP A 130 3.29 -1.99 -2.84
CA ASP A 130 3.39 -3.35 -2.37
C ASP A 130 4.82 -3.85 -2.57
N ILE A 131 5.37 -4.53 -1.56
CA ILE A 131 6.74 -5.03 -1.56
C ILE A 131 6.75 -6.45 -1.00
N GLN A 132 7.26 -7.39 -1.79
CA GLN A 132 7.44 -8.79 -1.41
C GLN A 132 8.91 -9.11 -1.19
N GLY A 133 9.19 -10.11 -0.35
CA GLY A 133 10.56 -10.59 -0.18
C GLY A 133 10.69 -11.80 0.74
N GLN A 134 11.94 -12.11 1.06
CA GLN A 134 12.35 -13.17 1.96
C GLN A 134 13.34 -12.61 2.97
N VAL A 135 13.25 -13.04 4.21
CA VAL A 135 14.29 -12.75 5.22
C VAL A 135 15.54 -13.57 4.88
N PRO A 136 16.69 -12.92 4.63
CA PRO A 136 17.91 -13.62 4.20
C PRO A 136 18.31 -14.75 5.14
N GLY A 137 18.63 -15.91 4.58
CA GLY A 137 19.08 -17.09 5.34
C GLY A 137 17.99 -17.83 6.11
N THR A 138 16.71 -17.52 5.88
CA THR A 138 15.58 -18.18 6.55
C THR A 138 14.50 -18.61 5.55
N GLU A 139 13.53 -19.41 5.98
CA GLU A 139 12.34 -19.72 5.17
C GLU A 139 11.13 -18.83 5.51
N ILE A 140 11.41 -17.60 5.95
CA ILE A 140 10.39 -16.57 6.23
C ILE A 140 10.23 -15.67 5.01
N PHE A 141 9.01 -15.59 4.50
CA PHE A 141 8.62 -14.76 3.37
C PHE A 141 7.60 -13.71 3.81
N TYR A 142 7.56 -12.58 3.13
CA TYR A 142 6.67 -11.48 3.46
C TYR A 142 6.11 -10.79 2.22
N SER A 143 4.99 -10.11 2.42
CA SER A 143 4.45 -9.10 1.51
C SER A 143 3.86 -7.97 2.35
N ILE A 144 4.27 -6.73 2.08
CA ILE A 144 3.83 -5.54 2.82
C ILE A 144 3.27 -4.54 1.84
N GLN A 145 2.10 -3.99 2.14
CA GLN A 145 1.37 -3.12 1.22
C GLN A 145 0.71 -1.99 1.96
N GLY A 146 0.40 -0.93 1.23
CA GLY A 146 -0.56 0.04 1.68
C GLY A 146 -0.98 1.00 0.59
N ASN A 147 -2.02 1.76 0.89
CA ASN A 147 -2.57 2.81 0.03
C ASN A 147 -3.05 3.99 0.87
N ILE A 148 -3.02 5.19 0.28
CA ILE A 148 -3.29 6.48 0.96
C ILE A 148 -2.37 6.63 2.18
N LEU A 149 -1.08 6.35 1.95
CA LEU A 149 -0.06 6.47 2.98
C LEU A 149 0.45 7.90 3.05
N ARG A 150 0.85 8.33 4.25
CA ARG A 150 1.38 9.70 4.47
C ARG A 150 2.65 9.99 3.69
N ALA A 151 3.52 8.99 3.52
CA ALA A 151 4.82 9.13 2.89
C ALA A 151 5.20 7.88 2.09
N GLY A 152 5.98 8.05 1.02
CA GLY A 152 6.48 6.95 0.20
C GLY A 152 7.44 6.00 0.93
N SER A 153 7.91 6.41 2.11
CA SER A 153 8.77 5.64 3.00
C SER A 153 8.03 4.67 3.94
N VAL A 154 6.70 4.72 4.04
CA VAL A 154 5.94 3.87 4.98
C VAL A 154 6.18 2.38 4.75
N VAL A 155 5.96 1.86 3.53
CA VAL A 155 6.19 0.43 3.22
C VAL A 155 7.68 0.08 3.27
N PRO A 156 8.62 0.87 2.69
CA PRO A 156 10.06 0.61 2.83
C PRO A 156 10.55 0.53 4.28
N ASN A 157 10.10 1.41 5.17
CA ASN A 157 10.51 1.39 6.58
C ASN A 157 9.92 0.17 7.32
N ALA A 158 8.68 -0.20 7.00
CA ALA A 158 8.06 -1.43 7.50
C ALA A 158 8.85 -2.68 7.08
N VAL A 159 9.28 -2.74 5.81
CA VAL A 159 10.15 -3.82 5.30
C VAL A 159 11.49 -3.85 6.04
N GLN A 160 12.13 -2.70 6.24
CA GLN A 160 13.39 -2.65 7.00
C GLN A 160 13.22 -3.14 8.44
N ALA A 161 12.15 -2.75 9.12
CA ALA A 161 11.85 -3.21 10.48
C ALA A 161 11.56 -4.72 10.53
N PHE A 162 10.83 -5.25 9.54
CA PHE A 162 10.57 -6.68 9.40
C PHE A 162 11.86 -7.49 9.25
N LEU A 163 12.76 -7.01 8.39
CA LEU A 163 14.05 -7.68 8.09
C LEU A 163 15.01 -7.63 9.29
N LYS A 164 15.12 -6.47 9.96
CA LYS A 164 16.05 -6.24 11.08
C LYS A 164 15.63 -6.93 12.37
N THR A 165 14.33 -7.13 12.60
CA THR A 165 13.81 -7.73 13.83
C THR A 165 14.17 -9.21 13.91
N THR A 166 14.74 -9.65 15.03
CA THR A 166 14.96 -11.07 15.32
C THR A 166 13.78 -11.65 16.11
N GLY A 167 13.62 -12.97 16.11
CA GLY A 167 12.53 -13.66 16.83
C GLY A 167 11.54 -14.32 15.89
N THR A 168 10.31 -14.50 16.36
CA THR A 168 9.26 -15.18 15.61
C THR A 168 8.81 -14.36 14.40
N ILE A 169 8.16 -15.00 13.43
CA ILE A 169 7.53 -14.25 12.32
C ILE A 169 6.50 -13.24 12.82
N THR A 170 5.77 -13.54 13.90
CA THR A 170 4.81 -12.61 14.51
C THR A 170 5.50 -11.37 15.09
N ASP A 171 6.68 -11.51 15.69
CA ASP A 171 7.49 -10.37 16.18
C ASP A 171 7.88 -9.44 15.04
N ARG A 172 8.30 -10.03 13.91
CA ARG A 172 8.67 -9.27 12.71
C ARG A 172 7.48 -8.52 12.13
N VAL A 173 6.29 -9.14 12.09
CA VAL A 173 5.07 -8.47 11.64
C VAL A 173 4.69 -7.31 12.57
N MET A 174 4.74 -7.50 13.89
CA MET A 174 4.44 -6.41 14.83
C MET A 174 5.44 -5.26 14.70
N ALA A 175 6.75 -5.55 14.54
CA ALA A 175 7.75 -4.52 14.30
C ALA A 175 7.53 -3.75 12.98
N ALA A 176 7.08 -4.44 11.93
CA ALA A 176 6.72 -3.80 10.67
C ALA A 176 5.50 -2.88 10.82
N MET A 177 4.49 -3.29 11.59
CA MET A 177 3.34 -2.45 11.93
C MET A 177 3.76 -1.18 12.71
N ASP A 178 4.62 -1.32 13.72
CA ASP A 178 5.17 -0.19 14.49
C ASP A 178 5.90 0.81 13.58
N ALA A 179 6.73 0.30 12.66
CA ALA A 179 7.49 1.14 11.73
C ALA A 179 6.61 1.82 10.66
N ALA A 180 5.56 1.15 10.19
CA ALA A 180 4.59 1.75 9.27
C ALA A 180 3.82 2.90 9.95
N ASP A 181 3.33 2.69 11.17
CA ASP A 181 2.65 3.72 11.98
C ASP A 181 3.59 4.90 12.27
N GLY A 182 4.82 4.62 12.72
CA GLY A 182 5.82 5.65 13.00
C GLY A 182 6.26 6.45 11.77
N SER A 183 6.08 5.89 10.56
CA SER A 183 6.34 6.57 9.28
C SER A 183 5.13 7.33 8.75
N GLY A 184 4.02 7.35 9.49
CA GLY A 184 2.83 8.15 9.19
C GLY A 184 1.61 7.35 8.73
N GLY A 185 1.74 6.04 8.49
CA GLY A 185 0.64 5.11 8.20
C GLY A 185 -0.37 5.66 7.19
N ASP A 186 -1.66 5.41 7.45
CA ASP A 186 -2.78 6.04 6.73
C ASP A 186 -2.87 7.53 7.09
N SER A 187 -2.73 8.35 6.06
CA SER A 187 -2.61 9.80 6.16
C SER A 187 -3.88 10.51 6.64
N ARG A 188 -5.03 9.84 6.58
CA ARG A 188 -6.33 10.45 6.89
C ARG A 188 -6.53 10.66 8.38
N CYS A 189 -5.88 9.83 9.20
CA CYS A 189 -6.00 9.93 10.65
C CYS A 189 -5.01 10.95 11.19
N ASN A 190 -5.47 11.67 12.20
CA ASN A 190 -4.64 12.45 13.08
C ASN A 190 -5.19 12.30 14.51
N CYS A 191 -4.39 12.65 15.51
CA CYS A 191 -4.88 12.73 16.87
C CYS A 191 -5.93 13.84 17.03
N PRO A 192 -6.92 13.66 17.92
CA PRO A 192 -7.81 14.75 18.28
C PRO A 192 -7.01 15.91 18.88
N PRO A 193 -7.48 17.16 18.73
CA PRO A 193 -6.84 18.30 19.37
C PRO A 193 -6.89 18.16 20.90
N TRP A 194 -5.96 18.83 21.57
CA TRP A 194 -5.99 18.91 23.03
C TRP A 194 -7.24 19.65 23.52
N PRO A 195 -7.79 19.27 24.69
CA PRO A 195 -8.83 20.04 25.36
C PRO A 195 -8.45 21.52 25.49
N THR A 196 -9.40 22.41 25.20
CA THR A 196 -9.16 23.87 25.24
C THR A 196 -8.87 24.41 26.63
N ASP A 197 -9.22 23.65 27.67
CA ASP A 197 -8.94 23.96 29.07
C ASP A 197 -7.52 23.56 29.52
N GLY A 198 -6.71 22.99 28.63
CA GLY A 198 -5.34 22.56 28.90
C GLY A 198 -5.24 21.26 29.71
N SER A 199 -6.37 20.59 29.99
CA SER A 199 -6.36 19.29 30.64
C SER A 199 -5.76 18.22 29.73
N ALA A 200 -5.03 17.26 30.34
CA ALA A 200 -4.53 16.10 29.60
C ALA A 200 -5.72 15.22 29.16
N PRO A 201 -5.71 14.70 27.92
CA PRO A 201 -6.76 13.79 27.48
C PRO A 201 -6.76 12.52 28.34
N ALA A 202 -7.95 12.00 28.64
CA ALA A 202 -8.12 10.81 29.48
C ALA A 202 -7.39 9.57 28.94
N ILE A 203 -7.23 9.48 27.62
CA ILE A 203 -6.40 8.49 26.93
C ILE A 203 -5.44 9.26 26.02
N PRO A 204 -4.11 9.08 26.14
CA PRO A 204 -3.15 9.76 25.28
C PRO A 204 -3.36 9.38 23.80
N CYS A 205 -3.01 10.29 22.90
CA CYS A 205 -2.98 10.01 21.47
C CYS A 205 -1.65 10.48 20.89
N ASP A 206 -0.86 9.54 20.40
CA ASP A 206 0.45 9.85 19.83
C ASP A 206 0.52 9.42 18.36
N GLY A 207 0.55 10.40 17.46
CA GLY A 207 0.78 10.17 16.04
C GLY A 207 -0.24 9.20 15.41
N ARG A 208 -1.52 9.27 15.79
CA ARG A 208 -2.55 8.32 15.35
C ARG A 208 -2.66 8.28 13.83
N THR A 209 -2.39 7.11 13.26
CA THR A 209 -2.51 6.82 11.82
C THR A 209 -3.66 5.85 11.51
N SER A 210 -4.43 5.38 12.50
CA SER A 210 -5.58 4.48 12.29
C SER A 210 -6.68 4.70 13.31
N THR A 211 -7.85 4.13 13.05
CA THR A 211 -8.98 4.00 13.98
C THR A 211 -9.24 2.55 14.38
N VAL A 212 -8.86 1.59 13.53
CA VAL A 212 -8.92 0.14 13.79
C VAL A 212 -7.60 -0.51 13.38
N ALA A 213 -7.11 -1.45 14.18
CA ALA A 213 -5.94 -2.28 13.85
C ALA A 213 -6.05 -3.68 14.45
N TYR A 214 -5.51 -4.69 13.75
CA TYR A 214 -5.44 -6.06 14.24
C TYR A 214 -4.12 -6.76 13.85
N ILE A 215 -3.80 -7.83 14.57
CA ILE A 215 -2.82 -8.85 14.20
C ILE A 215 -3.40 -10.25 14.47
N LEU A 216 -3.19 -11.14 13.51
CA LEU A 216 -3.70 -12.49 13.50
C LEU A 216 -2.60 -13.45 13.07
N ALA A 217 -2.45 -14.56 13.77
CA ALA A 217 -1.53 -15.62 13.39
C ALA A 217 -2.21 -16.99 13.48
N ALA A 218 -2.06 -17.77 12.42
CA ALA A 218 -2.61 -19.11 12.30
C ALA A 218 -1.50 -20.14 12.16
N ASP A 219 -1.57 -21.20 12.96
CA ASP A 219 -0.67 -22.35 12.87
C ASP A 219 -1.19 -23.36 11.83
N ALA A 220 -0.33 -24.24 11.33
CA ALA A 220 -0.68 -25.16 10.25
C ALA A 220 -1.88 -26.10 10.55
N LYS A 221 -2.19 -26.31 11.83
CA LYS A 221 -3.30 -27.16 12.29
C LYS A 221 -4.60 -26.40 12.55
N ASP A 222 -4.59 -25.08 12.47
CA ASP A 222 -5.82 -24.29 12.59
C ASP A 222 -6.74 -24.57 11.39
N THR A 223 -8.04 -24.30 11.54
CA THR A 223 -9.03 -24.60 10.51
C THR A 223 -9.98 -23.44 10.27
N ASN A 224 -10.31 -23.20 9.00
CA ASN A 224 -11.21 -22.13 8.59
C ASN A 224 -12.58 -22.57 8.07
N GLY A 225 -12.80 -23.89 7.96
CA GLY A 225 -14.00 -24.41 7.30
C GLY A 225 -14.15 -23.82 5.91
N ASP A 226 -15.34 -23.31 5.60
CA ASP A 226 -15.69 -22.67 4.33
C ASP A 226 -15.57 -21.14 4.35
N SER A 227 -14.96 -20.56 5.40
CA SER A 227 -14.75 -19.12 5.48
C SER A 227 -13.34 -18.75 5.05
N HIS A 228 -13.19 -17.63 4.34
CA HIS A 228 -11.88 -17.05 4.07
C HIS A 228 -11.14 -16.63 5.35
N ASN A 229 -11.87 -16.40 6.45
CA ASN A 229 -11.34 -16.13 7.79
C ASN A 229 -12.43 -16.30 8.86
N ASN A 230 -12.15 -16.93 9.99
CA ASN A 230 -13.13 -17.11 11.09
C ASN A 230 -12.68 -16.49 12.43
N GLY A 231 -11.52 -15.85 12.48
CA GLY A 231 -10.94 -15.26 13.69
C GLY A 231 -10.51 -16.25 14.79
N LYS A 232 -10.63 -17.56 14.57
CA LYS A 232 -10.34 -18.62 15.56
C LYS A 232 -9.01 -19.30 15.25
N TYR A 233 -7.93 -18.64 15.64
CA TYR A 233 -6.56 -19.09 15.39
C TYR A 233 -5.72 -19.13 16.65
N ALA A 234 -4.49 -19.61 16.51
CA ALA A 234 -3.46 -19.55 17.54
C ALA A 234 -3.29 -18.14 18.18
N MET A 235 -3.52 -17.07 17.42
CA MET A 235 -3.55 -15.71 17.96
C MET A 235 -4.48 -14.78 17.15
N TYR A 236 -5.28 -13.98 17.85
CA TYR A 236 -5.97 -12.82 17.28
C TYR A 236 -6.04 -11.70 18.32
N LEU A 237 -5.48 -10.54 17.99
CA LEU A 237 -5.58 -9.31 18.76
C LEU A 237 -6.13 -8.22 17.86
N THR A 238 -7.07 -7.44 18.37
CA THR A 238 -7.69 -6.33 17.63
C THR A 238 -7.92 -5.14 18.55
N THR A 239 -8.10 -3.97 17.94
CA THR A 239 -8.29 -2.67 18.59
C THR A 239 -9.21 -1.81 17.73
N SER A 240 -10.07 -1.03 18.38
CA SER A 240 -10.92 -0.01 17.75
C SER A 240 -10.98 1.26 18.60
N GLN A 241 -11.37 2.39 18.01
CA GLN A 241 -11.59 3.61 18.77
C GLN A 241 -12.70 3.41 19.83
N PRO A 242 -12.65 4.12 20.98
CA PRO A 242 -13.73 4.11 21.94
C PRO A 242 -15.03 4.64 21.33
N GLY A 243 -16.16 4.02 21.61
CA GLY A 243 -17.46 4.54 21.20
C GLY A 243 -18.59 3.52 21.16
N PRO A 244 -19.83 3.97 20.92
CA PRO A 244 -20.95 3.06 20.73
C PRO A 244 -20.70 2.16 19.51
N ASN A 245 -21.02 0.88 19.65
CA ASN A 245 -20.92 -0.12 18.58
C ASN A 245 -19.49 -0.33 18.04
N LYS A 246 -18.45 -0.15 18.86
CA LYS A 246 -17.05 -0.34 18.46
C LYS A 246 -16.49 -1.73 18.75
N GLY A 247 -17.32 -2.62 19.28
CA GLY A 247 -16.92 -3.97 19.68
C GLY A 247 -16.35 -4.01 21.10
N GLN A 248 -15.98 -5.21 21.54
CA GLN A 248 -15.53 -5.47 22.91
C GLN A 248 -14.07 -5.07 23.15
N TYR A 249 -13.26 -5.03 22.10
CA TYR A 249 -11.82 -4.77 22.14
C TYR A 249 -11.47 -3.31 21.82
N GLN A 250 -12.39 -2.38 22.07
CA GLN A 250 -12.12 -0.95 21.99
C GLN A 250 -10.99 -0.52 22.94
N ILE A 251 -10.35 0.60 22.62
CA ILE A 251 -9.28 1.20 23.44
C ILE A 251 -9.86 1.71 24.77
N THR A 252 -9.11 1.50 25.85
CA THR A 252 -9.51 1.81 27.22
C THR A 252 -8.45 2.64 27.96
N SER A 253 -8.76 3.06 29.19
CA SER A 253 -7.81 3.81 30.02
C SER A 253 -6.53 3.01 30.29
N GLY A 254 -5.37 3.68 30.23
CA GLY A 254 -4.05 3.05 30.32
C GLY A 254 -3.46 2.60 28.97
N GLU A 255 -4.22 2.73 27.88
CA GLU A 255 -3.78 2.45 26.51
C GLU A 255 -3.55 3.76 25.72
N ASN A 256 -3.45 3.67 24.38
CA ASN A 256 -3.25 4.82 23.50
C ASN A 256 -4.35 4.90 22.42
N LEU A 257 -4.87 6.09 22.13
CA LEU A 257 -5.84 6.28 21.04
C LEU A 257 -5.27 5.98 19.66
N ASN A 258 -3.96 5.84 19.50
CA ASN A 258 -3.36 5.20 18.33
C ASN A 258 -3.53 3.67 18.42
N PRO A 259 -4.37 3.06 17.54
CA PRO A 259 -4.64 1.62 17.56
C PRO A 259 -3.40 0.75 17.41
N VAL A 260 -2.40 1.13 16.60
CA VAL A 260 -1.18 0.32 16.43
C VAL A 260 -0.35 0.30 17.70
N LYS A 261 -0.23 1.44 18.40
CA LYS A 261 0.44 1.50 19.70
C LYS A 261 -0.26 0.66 20.76
N THR A 262 -1.60 0.69 20.79
CA THR A 262 -2.36 -0.19 21.69
C THR A 262 -2.23 -1.66 21.31
N LEU A 263 -2.25 -1.98 20.02
CA LEU A 263 -2.04 -3.33 19.52
C LEU A 263 -0.66 -3.86 19.94
N ARG A 264 0.38 -3.01 19.88
CA ARG A 264 1.72 -3.33 20.38
C ARG A 264 1.74 -3.65 21.88
N LEU A 265 1.12 -2.80 22.70
CA LEU A 265 1.00 -3.01 24.14
C LEU A 265 0.33 -4.35 24.46
N ARG A 266 -0.78 -4.65 23.76
CA ARG A 266 -1.51 -5.92 23.90
C ARG A 266 -0.68 -7.12 23.43
N TYR A 267 0.06 -6.97 22.33
CA TYR A 267 0.95 -8.00 21.82
C TYR A 267 2.07 -8.34 22.82
N ASP A 268 2.75 -7.35 23.39
CA ASP A 268 3.79 -7.57 24.40
C ASP A 268 3.24 -8.25 25.67
N ALA A 269 2.02 -7.90 26.09
CA ALA A 269 1.34 -8.56 27.21
C ALA A 269 0.97 -10.02 26.89
N TRP A 270 0.45 -10.28 25.69
CA TRP A 270 0.17 -11.64 25.21
C TRP A 270 1.46 -12.46 25.16
N LYS A 271 2.54 -11.90 24.65
CA LYS A 271 3.85 -12.54 24.54
C LYS A 271 4.33 -13.04 25.90
N LYS A 272 4.28 -12.19 26.93
CA LYS A 272 4.69 -12.55 28.31
C LYS A 272 3.94 -13.74 28.89
N THR A 273 2.65 -13.89 28.55
CA THR A 273 1.81 -14.98 29.08
C THR A 273 1.86 -16.25 28.22
N HIS A 274 2.27 -16.14 26.96
CA HIS A 274 2.28 -17.26 26.00
C HIS A 274 3.69 -17.72 25.60
N HIS A 275 4.74 -17.07 26.12
CA HIS A 275 6.13 -17.49 25.95
C HIS A 275 6.41 -18.89 26.52
N ALA A 276 5.75 -19.30 27.61
CA ALA A 276 5.96 -20.61 28.22
C ALA A 276 5.41 -21.79 27.38
N ALA A 277 4.57 -21.55 26.36
CA ALA A 277 3.98 -22.59 25.54
C ALA A 277 4.72 -22.85 24.21
N ASN A 278 5.65 -21.97 23.81
CA ASN A 278 6.28 -21.97 22.48
C ASN A 278 7.80 -22.21 22.48
N GLU A 279 8.41 -22.61 23.62
CA GLU A 279 9.82 -23.05 23.67
C GLU A 279 10.09 -24.40 22.95
N GLY A 280 9.14 -24.90 22.16
CA GLY A 280 9.25 -26.15 21.40
C GLY A 280 9.48 -25.99 19.89
N LEU A 281 9.55 -24.77 19.34
CA LEU A 281 9.88 -24.58 17.93
C LEU A 281 11.42 -24.54 17.77
N PRO A 282 12.02 -25.48 17.04
CA PRO A 282 13.47 -25.54 16.90
C PRO A 282 14.02 -24.25 16.29
N ASN A 283 15.11 -23.75 16.88
CA ASN A 283 16.04 -22.81 16.27
C ASN A 283 16.44 -23.30 14.86
N PRO A 284 16.85 -22.41 13.94
CA PRO A 284 16.90 -22.69 12.51
C PRO A 284 17.72 -23.93 12.21
N LEU A 285 17.16 -24.81 11.37
CA LEU A 285 17.91 -25.86 10.70
C LEU A 285 19.17 -25.24 10.07
N PRO A 286 20.31 -25.96 10.05
CA PRO A 286 21.51 -25.50 9.36
C PRO A 286 21.16 -25.16 7.90
N PRO A 287 21.85 -24.18 7.29
CA PRO A 287 21.56 -23.72 5.94
C PRO A 287 21.48 -24.91 5.00
N ALA A 288 20.35 -25.04 4.29
CA ALA A 288 20.18 -26.04 3.26
C ALA A 288 21.33 -25.89 2.26
N ALA A 289 22.02 -27.00 1.98
CA ALA A 289 23.08 -27.03 0.98
C ALA A 289 22.50 -26.55 -0.38
N PRO A 290 23.26 -25.75 -1.16
CA PRO A 290 22.80 -25.28 -2.46
C PRO A 290 22.47 -26.49 -3.35
N PRO A 291 21.37 -26.44 -4.13
CA PRO A 291 21.05 -27.53 -5.04
C PRO A 291 22.16 -27.67 -6.08
N GLN A 292 22.85 -28.82 -6.06
CA GLN A 292 23.75 -29.22 -7.13
C GLN A 292 22.95 -29.48 -8.40
N GLY A 293 23.46 -28.96 -9.52
CA GLY A 293 22.70 -28.67 -10.73
C GLY A 293 22.24 -29.85 -11.58
N GLY A 294 21.38 -29.51 -12.55
CA GLY A 294 21.02 -30.35 -13.69
C GLY A 294 19.98 -29.68 -14.59
N GLY A 295 20.42 -29.04 -15.69
CA GLY A 295 19.57 -28.77 -16.87
C GLY A 295 19.62 -27.33 -17.42
N PRO A 296 20.08 -27.10 -18.67
CA PRO A 296 20.03 -25.81 -19.32
C PRO A 296 18.63 -25.57 -19.91
N GLY A 297 18.00 -24.47 -19.49
CA GLY A 297 16.70 -24.04 -20.00
C GLY A 297 16.48 -22.59 -19.65
N GLY A 298 16.93 -21.69 -20.52
CA GLY A 298 16.70 -20.26 -20.38
C GLY A 298 15.21 -19.94 -20.42
N GLN A 299 14.68 -19.50 -19.28
CA GLN A 299 13.46 -18.70 -19.21
C GLN A 299 13.68 -17.60 -18.17
N ASN A 300 13.53 -16.35 -18.61
CA ASN A 300 13.57 -15.13 -17.81
C ASN A 300 12.69 -15.28 -16.56
N ARG A 301 13.32 -15.55 -15.40
CA ARG A 301 12.64 -15.54 -14.11
C ARG A 301 12.39 -14.08 -13.72
N ARG A 302 11.15 -13.61 -13.90
CA ARG A 302 10.67 -12.32 -13.36
C ARG A 302 10.71 -12.37 -11.83
N GLY A 303 11.70 -11.70 -11.23
CA GLY A 303 11.80 -11.48 -9.79
C GLY A 303 10.66 -10.58 -9.25
N PRO A 304 10.48 -10.49 -7.92
CA PRO A 304 9.49 -9.61 -7.30
C PRO A 304 9.78 -8.14 -7.64
N ILE A 305 8.76 -7.28 -7.57
CA ILE A 305 8.92 -5.83 -7.71
C ILE A 305 9.85 -5.34 -6.58
N GLN A 306 10.94 -4.66 -6.94
CA GLN A 306 11.94 -4.20 -5.97
C GLN A 306 11.64 -2.77 -5.49
N VAL A 307 12.16 -2.43 -4.32
CA VAL A 307 12.03 -1.09 -3.73
C VAL A 307 13.06 -0.15 -4.35
N MET A 308 12.58 0.95 -4.93
CA MET A 308 13.41 2.07 -5.35
C MET A 308 13.14 3.25 -4.41
N SER A 309 14.11 4.15 -4.25
CA SER A 309 13.93 5.39 -3.48
C SER A 309 13.81 6.57 -4.43
N LEU A 310 12.91 7.51 -4.13
CA LEU A 310 12.75 8.78 -4.83
C LEU A 310 12.85 9.90 -3.80
N SER A 311 13.60 10.95 -4.14
CA SER A 311 13.86 12.07 -3.24
C SER A 311 14.01 13.37 -4.01
N THR A 312 13.96 14.47 -3.29
CA THR A 312 14.29 15.80 -3.79
C THR A 312 15.07 16.56 -2.71
N THR A 313 15.90 17.51 -3.12
CA THR A 313 16.55 18.45 -2.21
C THR A 313 15.65 19.63 -1.85
N ALA A 314 14.48 19.74 -2.49
CA ALA A 314 13.58 20.89 -2.37
C ALA A 314 12.65 20.83 -1.15
N TRP A 315 12.21 19.63 -0.73
CA TRP A 315 11.42 19.38 0.48
C TRP A 315 11.68 17.97 0.99
N ALA A 316 11.40 17.73 2.27
CA ALA A 316 11.39 16.38 2.84
C ALA A 316 10.12 15.63 2.40
N ASP A 317 10.18 14.31 2.19
CA ASP A 317 9.00 13.50 1.85
C ASP A 317 7.85 13.73 2.85
N GLY A 318 6.65 14.00 2.34
CA GLY A 318 5.48 14.40 3.13
C GLY A 318 5.51 15.85 3.65
N GLY A 319 6.56 16.62 3.36
CA GLY A 319 6.73 18.02 3.75
C GLY A 319 6.09 19.03 2.79
N MET A 320 6.09 20.31 3.16
CA MET A 320 5.52 21.39 2.35
C MET A 320 6.37 21.69 1.11
N ILE A 321 5.75 21.72 -0.06
CA ILE A 321 6.37 22.10 -1.33
C ILE A 321 6.60 23.62 -1.35
N PRO A 322 7.84 24.10 -1.54
CA PRO A 322 8.12 25.54 -1.64
C PRO A 322 7.38 26.20 -2.80
N ALA A 323 6.88 27.43 -2.58
CA ALA A 323 6.08 28.18 -3.56
C ALA A 323 6.75 28.30 -4.94
N LYS A 324 8.09 28.29 -5.01
CA LYS A 324 8.86 28.25 -6.27
C LYS A 324 8.36 27.17 -7.24
N TYR A 325 7.99 25.99 -6.74
CA TYR A 325 7.58 24.84 -7.55
C TYR A 325 6.06 24.78 -7.79
N THR A 326 5.28 25.76 -7.31
CA THR A 326 3.81 25.72 -7.32
C THR A 326 3.21 26.86 -8.14
N GLN A 327 1.90 26.80 -8.38
CA GLN A 327 1.12 27.86 -9.04
C GLN A 327 1.06 29.16 -8.24
N ALA A 328 1.57 29.19 -7.01
CA ALA A 328 1.78 30.41 -6.24
C ALA A 328 3.14 31.07 -6.50
N GLY A 329 4.03 30.45 -7.29
CA GLY A 329 5.33 30.98 -7.66
C GLY A 329 5.69 30.70 -9.13
N ALA A 330 6.96 30.37 -9.37
CA ALA A 330 7.52 30.26 -10.73
C ALA A 330 7.09 28.99 -11.50
N GLN A 331 6.47 28.01 -10.83
CA GLN A 331 6.06 26.74 -11.42
C GLN A 331 7.20 25.97 -12.11
N VAL A 332 8.42 26.07 -11.59
CA VAL A 332 9.54 25.27 -12.09
C VAL A 332 9.38 23.83 -11.61
N SER A 333 9.75 22.86 -12.45
CA SER A 333 9.77 21.45 -12.01
C SER A 333 10.87 21.24 -10.97
N PRO A 334 10.62 20.41 -9.95
CA PRO A 334 11.57 20.17 -8.88
C PRO A 334 12.71 19.25 -9.31
N PRO A 335 13.91 19.38 -8.70
CA PRO A 335 14.95 18.39 -8.90
C PRO A 335 14.51 17.08 -8.25
N LEU A 336 14.61 15.96 -8.97
CA LEU A 336 14.28 14.63 -8.47
C LEU A 336 15.49 13.72 -8.60
N ALA A 337 15.73 12.87 -7.61
CA ALA A 337 16.81 11.89 -7.63
C ALA A 337 16.31 10.54 -7.11
N TRP A 338 16.80 9.46 -7.71
CA TRP A 338 16.41 8.10 -7.33
C TRP A 338 17.60 7.13 -7.27
N SER A 339 17.45 6.13 -6.40
CA SER A 339 18.48 5.13 -6.10
C SER A 339 17.86 3.75 -5.89
N ASN A 340 18.69 2.71 -5.81
CA ASN A 340 18.25 1.32 -5.67
C ASN A 340 17.44 0.82 -6.89
N VAL A 341 17.90 1.18 -8.09
CA VAL A 341 17.31 0.72 -9.35
C VAL A 341 17.66 -0.76 -9.55
N PRO A 342 16.67 -1.66 -9.75
CA PRO A 342 16.93 -3.07 -10.02
C PRO A 342 17.62 -3.29 -11.37
N GLU A 343 18.25 -4.45 -11.53
CA GLU A 343 18.75 -4.89 -12.83
C GLU A 343 17.62 -5.10 -13.85
N GLY A 344 17.93 -4.99 -15.13
CA GLY A 344 16.96 -5.22 -16.23
C GLY A 344 15.98 -4.09 -16.50
N VAL A 345 16.17 -2.91 -15.91
CA VAL A 345 15.39 -1.70 -16.22
C VAL A 345 15.83 -1.12 -17.55
N GLN A 346 14.87 -0.81 -18.44
CA GLN A 346 15.12 -0.22 -19.75
C GLN A 346 14.68 1.25 -19.83
N SER A 347 13.70 1.68 -19.04
CA SER A 347 13.33 3.09 -18.91
C SER A 347 12.59 3.38 -17.61
N PHE A 348 12.40 4.67 -17.30
CA PHE A 348 11.55 5.12 -16.21
C PHE A 348 10.33 5.90 -16.70
N VAL A 349 9.28 5.86 -15.87
CA VAL A 349 8.09 6.70 -15.99
C VAL A 349 7.84 7.42 -14.67
N LEU A 350 7.76 8.75 -14.72
CA LEU A 350 7.36 9.61 -13.60
C LEU A 350 5.90 10.01 -13.80
N ILE A 351 5.09 9.93 -12.74
CA ILE A 351 3.73 10.47 -12.69
C ILE A 351 3.59 11.31 -11.42
N ALA A 352 3.37 12.61 -11.58
CA ALA A 352 3.07 13.59 -10.54
C ALA A 352 1.59 13.96 -10.58
N ARG A 353 0.87 13.80 -9.47
CA ARG A 353 -0.59 13.97 -9.42
C ARG A 353 -1.08 14.56 -8.10
N ASP A 354 -2.16 15.35 -8.18
CA ASP A 354 -2.92 15.86 -7.03
C ASP A 354 -4.10 14.93 -6.75
N THR A 355 -4.00 14.17 -5.68
CA THR A 355 -5.01 13.15 -5.34
C THR A 355 -6.20 13.69 -4.56
N ASP A 356 -6.09 14.91 -4.02
CA ASP A 356 -7.14 15.50 -3.18
C ASP A 356 -8.10 16.39 -3.98
N ALA A 357 -7.69 16.87 -5.16
CA ALA A 357 -8.55 17.60 -6.07
C ALA A 357 -9.77 16.80 -6.60
N ALA A 358 -9.77 15.47 -6.43
CA ALA A 358 -10.80 14.57 -6.92
C ALA A 358 -12.03 14.41 -5.98
N ILE A 359 -12.03 14.99 -4.78
CA ILE A 359 -13.05 14.73 -3.73
C ILE A 359 -14.46 15.32 -4.07
N GLY A 360 -14.68 15.80 -5.30
CA GLY A 360 -15.89 16.54 -5.71
C GLY A 360 -16.89 15.84 -6.64
N SER A 361 -16.71 14.56 -7.03
CA SER A 361 -17.70 13.65 -7.71
C SER A 361 -17.06 12.58 -8.62
N GLY A 362 -15.74 12.38 -8.61
CA GLY A 362 -15.05 11.38 -9.44
C GLY A 362 -13.91 10.64 -8.72
N THR A 363 -13.31 9.67 -9.41
CA THR A 363 -12.16 8.86 -8.92
C THR A 363 -10.81 9.32 -9.46
N ASP A 364 -10.79 10.34 -10.32
CA ASP A 364 -9.60 10.71 -11.07
C ASP A 364 -8.87 11.89 -10.39
N ASP A 365 -7.66 11.62 -9.92
CA ASP A 365 -6.70 12.64 -9.49
C ASP A 365 -6.35 13.59 -10.65
N VAL A 366 -5.77 14.75 -10.32
CA VAL A 366 -5.35 15.73 -11.35
C VAL A 366 -3.90 15.49 -11.72
N LEU A 367 -3.63 15.28 -13.01
CA LEU A 367 -2.26 15.11 -13.52
C LEU A 367 -1.49 16.43 -13.51
N HIS A 368 -0.42 16.49 -12.72
CA HIS A 368 0.49 17.63 -12.63
C HIS A 368 1.72 17.49 -13.52
N TRP A 369 2.23 16.27 -13.72
CA TRP A 369 3.33 16.01 -14.64
C TRP A 369 3.43 14.52 -14.93
N MET A 370 3.67 14.13 -16.16
CA MET A 370 4.04 12.77 -16.53
C MET A 370 5.23 12.86 -17.46
N VAL A 371 6.25 12.04 -17.20
CA VAL A 371 7.44 11.92 -18.05
C VAL A 371 7.69 10.44 -18.28
N TRP A 372 7.84 10.00 -19.52
CA TRP A 372 8.10 8.59 -19.83
C TRP A 372 9.23 8.43 -20.84
N ASN A 373 9.76 7.21 -20.90
CA ASN A 373 10.97 6.86 -21.63
C ASN A 373 12.21 7.62 -21.12
N ILE A 374 12.24 7.95 -19.82
CA ILE A 374 13.44 8.46 -19.16
C ILE A 374 14.53 7.37 -19.27
N PRO A 375 15.75 7.68 -19.75
CA PRO A 375 16.77 6.67 -20.01
C PRO A 375 17.10 5.78 -18.79
N ALA A 376 17.33 4.48 -18.99
CA ALA A 376 17.69 3.54 -17.92
C ALA A 376 18.90 3.96 -17.07
N ALA A 377 19.85 4.71 -17.66
CA ALA A 377 21.04 5.20 -16.98
C ALA A 377 20.77 6.43 -16.09
N ALA A 378 19.65 7.12 -16.28
CA ALA A 378 19.32 8.31 -15.50
C ALA A 378 19.10 7.97 -14.01
N ARG A 379 19.61 8.83 -13.13
CA ARG A 379 19.41 8.74 -11.67
C ARG A 379 18.79 10.02 -11.09
N SER A 380 18.46 10.96 -11.96
CA SER A 380 17.84 12.22 -11.58
C SER A 380 17.13 12.88 -12.76
N LEU A 381 16.21 13.79 -12.44
CA LEU A 381 15.73 14.85 -13.30
C LEU A 381 16.18 16.18 -12.69
N ALA A 382 16.73 17.05 -13.53
CA ALA A 382 17.15 18.38 -13.10
C ALA A 382 15.94 19.26 -12.74
N GLU A 383 16.18 20.27 -11.91
CA GLU A 383 15.21 21.36 -11.73
C GLU A 383 14.96 22.06 -13.08
N ALA A 384 13.74 22.58 -13.27
CA ALA A 384 13.38 23.41 -14.41
C ALA A 384 13.55 22.72 -15.78
N ILE A 385 13.11 21.46 -15.87
CA ILE A 385 12.94 20.75 -17.14
C ILE A 385 12.18 21.64 -18.14
N PRO A 386 12.75 21.89 -19.34
CA PRO A 386 12.15 22.76 -20.34
C PRO A 386 10.75 22.31 -20.78
N GLN A 387 9.94 23.26 -21.24
CA GLN A 387 8.67 22.95 -21.89
C GLN A 387 8.92 22.30 -23.26
N GLY A 388 8.05 21.38 -23.66
CA GLY A 388 8.13 20.69 -24.94
C GLY A 388 7.69 19.24 -24.82
N SER A 389 7.12 18.68 -25.88
CA SER A 389 6.57 17.31 -25.89
C SER A 389 7.64 16.22 -25.85
N GLN A 390 8.88 16.56 -26.20
CA GLN A 390 10.03 15.67 -26.18
C GLN A 390 11.27 16.41 -25.66
N LEU A 391 12.04 15.75 -24.79
CA LEU A 391 13.29 16.23 -24.21
C LEU A 391 14.50 15.76 -25.03
N PRO A 392 15.68 16.39 -24.87
CA PRO A 392 16.89 16.02 -25.62
C PRO A 392 17.35 14.57 -25.43
N ASP A 393 17.01 13.94 -24.30
CA ASP A 393 17.33 12.56 -23.98
C ASP A 393 16.32 11.54 -24.55
N GLY A 394 15.35 12.01 -25.32
CA GLY A 394 14.29 11.19 -25.92
C GLY A 394 13.05 11.00 -25.05
N SER A 395 13.09 11.46 -23.78
CA SER A 395 11.94 11.42 -22.89
C SER A 395 10.78 12.23 -23.45
N ARG A 396 9.56 11.81 -23.14
CA ARG A 396 8.32 12.51 -23.52
C ARG A 396 7.62 13.03 -22.26
N GLN A 397 6.90 14.14 -22.34
CA GLN A 397 6.20 14.70 -21.17
C GLN A 397 4.84 15.34 -21.47
N ILE A 398 3.95 15.32 -20.46
CA ILE A 398 2.65 15.99 -20.48
C ILE A 398 2.15 16.32 -19.05
N SER A 399 1.24 17.27 -18.92
CA SER A 399 0.43 17.55 -17.74
C SER A 399 -1.00 17.90 -18.16
N ALA A 400 -1.89 18.14 -17.18
CA ALA A 400 -3.22 18.66 -17.47
C ALA A 400 -3.24 20.01 -18.22
N SER A 401 -2.12 20.75 -18.25
CA SER A 401 -2.03 22.07 -18.92
C SER A 401 -1.16 22.08 -20.18
N GLY A 402 -0.52 20.97 -20.54
CA GLY A 402 0.30 20.87 -21.75
C GLY A 402 1.60 20.08 -21.54
N PRO A 403 2.51 20.07 -22.52
CA PRO A 403 3.75 19.28 -22.49
C PRO A 403 4.84 19.92 -21.61
N TYR A 404 4.52 20.11 -20.33
CA TYR A 404 5.39 20.70 -19.31
C TYR A 404 4.85 20.42 -17.91
N TYR A 405 5.69 20.58 -16.89
CA TYR A 405 5.29 20.48 -15.49
C TYR A 405 4.28 21.56 -15.11
N ARG A 406 3.16 21.15 -14.51
CA ARG A 406 2.17 22.04 -13.89
C ARG A 406 2.37 21.99 -12.38
N GLY A 407 2.72 23.11 -11.76
CA GLY A 407 2.94 23.16 -10.31
C GLY A 407 1.67 22.89 -9.48
N PRO A 408 1.81 22.46 -8.20
CA PRO A 408 0.72 22.39 -7.23
C PRO A 408 -0.19 23.63 -7.21
N GLY A 409 -1.49 23.44 -7.06
CA GLY A 409 -2.48 24.49 -7.24
C GLY A 409 -3.70 24.38 -6.33
N ALA A 410 -3.54 23.78 -5.15
CA ALA A 410 -4.60 23.62 -4.15
C ALA A 410 -5.35 24.94 -3.91
N PRO A 411 -6.69 24.92 -3.80
CA PRO A 411 -7.47 26.11 -3.47
C PRO A 411 -7.01 26.73 -2.13
N ALA A 412 -7.15 28.05 -1.99
CA ALA A 412 -6.84 28.74 -0.72
C ALA A 412 -7.81 28.31 0.40
N SER A 413 -9.06 28.03 0.04
CA SER A 413 -10.05 27.44 0.92
C SER A 413 -9.86 25.92 1.00
N GLY A 414 -9.52 25.39 2.18
CA GLY A 414 -9.47 23.94 2.40
C GLY A 414 -8.21 23.46 3.12
N PRO A 415 -8.06 22.13 3.27
CA PRO A 415 -6.84 21.51 3.76
C PRO A 415 -5.70 21.63 2.73
N ALA A 416 -4.48 21.30 3.14
CA ALA A 416 -3.40 21.08 2.18
C ALA A 416 -3.73 19.86 1.29
N HIS A 417 -3.35 19.92 0.02
CA HIS A 417 -3.41 18.79 -0.90
C HIS A 417 -2.08 18.03 -0.93
N HIS A 418 -2.14 16.74 -1.24
CA HIS A 418 -1.03 15.83 -1.47
C HIS A 418 -0.72 15.74 -2.97
N TYR A 419 0.53 16.07 -3.29
CA TYR A 419 1.10 15.93 -4.62
C TYR A 419 2.06 14.76 -4.62
N VAL A 420 1.66 13.68 -5.29
CA VAL A 420 2.36 12.41 -5.30
C VAL A 420 3.18 12.30 -6.57
N PHE A 421 4.48 12.07 -6.41
CA PHE A 421 5.41 11.76 -7.48
C PHE A 421 5.72 10.27 -7.40
N ASP A 422 5.14 9.48 -8.30
CA ASP A 422 5.45 8.06 -8.46
C ASP A 422 6.47 7.89 -9.61
N LEU A 423 7.59 7.24 -9.32
CA LEU A 423 8.58 6.83 -10.31
C LEU A 423 8.55 5.32 -10.48
N TYR A 424 8.31 4.87 -11.69
CA TYR A 424 8.28 3.46 -12.08
C TYR A 424 9.52 3.14 -12.90
N ALA A 425 10.23 2.08 -12.52
CA ALA A 425 11.28 1.48 -13.34
C ALA A 425 10.66 0.33 -14.13
N ILE A 426 10.77 0.36 -15.46
CA ILE A 426 10.09 -0.60 -16.34
C ILE A 426 11.07 -1.35 -17.25
N ASP A 427 10.75 -2.60 -17.53
CA ASP A 427 11.45 -3.47 -18.50
C ASP A 427 10.81 -3.29 -19.89
N GLY A 428 11.16 -2.18 -20.53
CA GLY A 428 10.73 -1.81 -21.87
C GLY A 428 10.60 -0.29 -22.03
N THR A 429 10.06 0.11 -23.18
CA THR A 429 9.68 1.49 -23.48
C THR A 429 8.17 1.60 -23.73
N ILE A 430 7.68 2.83 -23.79
CA ILE A 430 6.27 3.17 -24.00
C ILE A 430 6.13 3.92 -25.32
N ASP A 431 5.44 3.29 -26.28
CA ASP A 431 5.15 3.91 -27.58
C ASP A 431 3.79 4.62 -27.56
N VAL A 432 3.74 5.71 -26.80
CA VAL A 432 2.59 6.62 -26.74
C VAL A 432 3.07 8.04 -27.03
N PRO A 433 2.48 8.76 -28.01
CA PRO A 433 2.88 10.13 -28.32
C PRO A 433 2.42 11.09 -27.22
N ALA A 434 3.19 12.16 -26.98
CA ALA A 434 2.84 13.18 -25.99
C ALA A 434 1.88 14.26 -26.50
N VAL A 435 1.51 14.20 -27.78
CA VAL A 435 0.62 15.15 -28.46
C VAL A 435 -0.36 14.40 -29.34
N GLY A 436 -1.47 15.04 -29.69
CA GLY A 436 -2.50 14.46 -30.56
C GLY A 436 -3.64 13.76 -29.80
N GLN A 437 -3.55 13.62 -28.49
CA GLN A 437 -4.63 13.15 -27.61
C GLN A 437 -4.76 14.08 -26.39
N SER A 438 -5.87 13.98 -25.66
CA SER A 438 -6.02 14.70 -24.39
C SER A 438 -5.03 14.15 -23.34
N PRO A 439 -4.64 14.96 -22.33
CA PRO A 439 -3.79 14.48 -21.24
C PRO A 439 -4.34 13.24 -20.53
N THR A 440 -5.65 13.17 -20.33
CA THR A 440 -6.34 12.03 -19.72
C THR A 440 -6.17 10.75 -20.55
N LEU A 441 -6.42 10.80 -21.86
CA LEU A 441 -6.27 9.64 -22.75
C LEU A 441 -4.81 9.23 -22.88
N THR A 442 -3.90 10.20 -22.97
CA THR A 442 -2.46 9.96 -23.03
C THR A 442 -1.97 9.22 -21.78
N ARG A 443 -2.39 9.67 -20.59
CA ARG A 443 -2.07 8.99 -19.33
C ARG A 443 -2.59 7.55 -19.31
N ALA A 444 -3.87 7.35 -19.63
CA ALA A 444 -4.46 6.01 -19.64
C ALA A 444 -3.70 5.06 -20.58
N ALA A 445 -3.31 5.53 -21.77
CA ALA A 445 -2.52 4.75 -22.71
C ALA A 445 -1.10 4.42 -22.19
N VAL A 446 -0.43 5.38 -21.53
CA VAL A 446 0.87 5.15 -20.90
C VAL A 446 0.76 4.12 -19.77
N GLU A 447 -0.19 4.30 -18.86
CA GLU A 447 -0.42 3.37 -17.74
C GLU A 447 -0.78 1.96 -18.23
N GLN A 448 -1.62 1.84 -19.27
CA GLN A 448 -1.91 0.56 -19.90
C GLN A 448 -0.65 -0.07 -20.52
N ALA A 449 0.17 0.72 -21.21
CA ALA A 449 1.40 0.23 -21.83
C ALA A 449 2.49 -0.14 -20.80
N MET A 450 2.40 0.35 -19.56
CA MET A 450 3.26 -0.01 -18.43
C MET A 450 2.84 -1.32 -17.74
N ALA A 451 1.57 -1.73 -17.87
CA ALA A 451 1.05 -2.92 -17.23
C ALA A 451 1.90 -4.16 -17.57
N GLY A 452 2.34 -4.89 -16.53
CA GLY A 452 3.23 -6.06 -16.66
C GLY A 452 4.72 -5.77 -16.92
N LYS A 453 5.11 -4.50 -17.14
CA LYS A 453 6.51 -4.09 -17.36
C LYS A 453 7.19 -3.53 -16.11
N VAL A 454 6.45 -3.18 -15.06
CA VAL A 454 7.02 -2.61 -13.83
C VAL A 454 7.97 -3.59 -13.13
N ARG A 455 9.13 -3.08 -12.71
CA ARG A 455 10.20 -3.80 -12.00
C ARG A 455 10.53 -3.18 -10.64
N ALA A 456 10.35 -1.88 -10.50
CA ALA A 456 10.40 -1.20 -9.22
C ALA A 456 9.49 0.04 -9.23
N LYS A 457 9.09 0.47 -8.04
CA LYS A 457 8.38 1.72 -7.81
C LYS A 457 9.06 2.48 -6.68
N ALA A 458 9.09 3.81 -6.80
CA ALA A 458 9.42 4.73 -5.74
C ALA A 458 8.35 5.82 -5.68
N THR A 459 8.10 6.35 -4.49
CA THR A 459 7.12 7.43 -4.30
C THR A 459 7.74 8.53 -3.45
N LEU A 460 7.44 9.78 -3.81
CA LEU A 460 7.72 10.98 -3.05
C LEU A 460 6.43 11.79 -2.94
N VAL A 461 6.13 12.31 -1.76
CA VAL A 461 4.97 13.16 -1.51
C VAL A 461 5.44 14.57 -1.16
N GLY A 462 4.72 15.57 -1.64
CA GLY A 462 4.78 16.91 -1.09
C GLY A 462 3.39 17.46 -0.82
N LEU A 463 3.28 18.30 0.21
CA LEU A 463 2.06 18.98 0.60
C LEU A 463 2.05 20.40 0.05
N PHE A 464 0.90 20.89 -0.40
CA PHE A 464 0.76 22.31 -0.70
C PHE A 464 -0.61 22.84 -0.29
N LYS A 465 -0.59 24.05 0.27
CA LYS A 465 -1.76 24.88 0.56
C LYS A 465 -1.40 26.30 0.15
N ARG A 466 -2.31 26.97 -0.57
CA ARG A 466 -2.13 28.35 -1.02
C ARG A 466 -2.23 29.34 0.13
#